data_AF-A0A967ZIU6-F1
#
_entry.id   AF-A0A967ZIU6-F1
#
_cell.length_a   1.000
_cell.length_b   1.000
_cell.length_c   1.000
_cell.angle_alpha   90.00
_cell.angle_beta   90.00
_cell.angle_gamma   90.00
#
_symmetry.space_group_name_H-M   'P 1'
#
loop_
_entity.id
_entity.type
_entity.pdbx_description
1 polymer ?
#
loop_
_entity_poly.entity_id
_entity_poly.type
_entity_poly.pdbx_seq_one_letter_code
_entity_poly.pdbx_strand_id
1 'polypeptide(L)'
;HEAGVEVMAFGDLFLEDVRDYRVKQMEGTGIEPIFPIWGEPTDQLARRMVDAGLKAWITCVDPKQLDPSFAGRHWDHALLDELPEGVDPCGENGEFHTFCYDA
;
A
#
# COMPACT_ATOMS: atom_id res chain seq x y z
N HIS A 1 34.00 5.38 -4.18
CA HIS A 1 32.86 5.00 -5.03
C HIS A 1 31.61 5.36 -4.26
N GLU A 2 30.93 6.45 -4.62
CA GLU A 2 29.53 6.63 -4.26
C GLU A 2 28.73 5.74 -5.21
N ALA A 3 27.97 4.79 -4.67
CA ALA A 3 27.00 4.07 -5.47
C ALA A 3 25.86 5.07 -5.78
N GLY A 4 25.65 5.40 -7.06
CA GLY A 4 24.49 6.16 -7.49
C GLY A 4 23.21 5.34 -7.31
N VAL A 5 22.06 6.00 -7.33
CA VAL A 5 20.75 5.33 -7.39
C VAL A 5 20.42 5.09 -8.86
N GLU A 6 20.22 3.83 -9.23
CA GLU A 6 19.86 3.43 -10.61
C GLU A 6 18.35 3.19 -10.76
N VAL A 7 17.68 2.79 -9.68
CA VAL A 7 16.28 2.34 -9.70
C VAL A 7 15.52 2.91 -8.50
N MET A 8 14.27 3.31 -8.72
CA MET A 8 13.31 3.68 -7.70
C MET A 8 12.11 2.73 -7.75
N ALA A 9 11.85 2.02 -6.66
CA ALA A 9 10.69 1.14 -6.55
C ALA A 9 9.51 1.88 -5.89
N PHE A 10 8.34 1.81 -6.52
CA PHE A 10 7.10 2.35 -5.99
C PHE A 10 6.14 1.21 -5.60
N GLY A 11 5.44 1.40 -4.48
CA GLY A 11 4.43 0.47 -3.97
C GLY A 11 3.01 0.76 -4.47
N ASP A 12 2.85 1.51 -5.56
CA ASP A 12 1.55 1.82 -6.14
C ASP A 12 0.94 0.53 -6.76
N LEU A 13 -0.38 0.32 -6.59
CA LEU A 13 -1.04 -0.94 -6.97
C LEU A 13 -1.79 -0.85 -8.30
N PHE A 14 -2.64 0.17 -8.49
CA PHE A 14 -3.48 0.22 -9.69
C PHE A 14 -3.90 1.62 -10.17
N LEU A 15 -3.63 2.69 -9.43
CA LEU A 15 -4.03 4.05 -9.84
C LEU A 15 -3.14 4.58 -10.98
N GLU A 16 -3.57 4.41 -12.24
CA GLU A 16 -2.77 4.76 -13.43
C GLU A 16 -2.27 6.21 -13.41
N ASP A 17 -3.12 7.15 -13.03
CA ASP A 17 -2.74 8.58 -12.93
C ASP A 17 -1.59 8.81 -11.94
N VAL A 18 -1.54 8.03 -10.84
CA VAL A 18 -0.46 8.11 -9.84
C VAL A 18 0.83 7.54 -10.45
N ARG A 19 0.74 6.40 -11.13
CA ARG A 19 1.89 5.79 -11.82
C ARG A 19 2.47 6.72 -12.88
N ASP A 20 1.63 7.29 -13.73
CA ASP A 20 2.05 8.24 -14.78
C ASP A 20 2.72 9.47 -14.16
N TYR A 21 2.18 9.96 -13.04
CA TYR A 21 2.81 11.02 -12.27
C TYR A 21 4.20 10.60 -11.76
N ARG A 22 4.37 9.39 -11.18
CA ARG A 22 5.69 8.89 -10.75
C ARG A 22 6.69 8.79 -11.89
N VAL A 23 6.28 8.23 -13.02
CA VAL A 23 7.13 8.11 -14.23
C VAL A 23 7.60 9.49 -14.67
N LYS A 24 6.68 10.45 -14.77
CA LYS A 24 7.00 11.83 -15.15
C LYS A 24 7.98 12.51 -14.17
N GLN A 25 7.88 12.24 -12.86
CA GLN A 25 8.83 12.78 -11.89
C GLN A 25 10.26 12.22 -12.08
N MET A 26 10.42 11.02 -12.64
CA MET A 26 11.72 10.40 -12.86
C MET A 26 12.36 10.77 -14.21
N GLU A 27 11.60 11.37 -15.14
CA GLU A 27 12.12 11.80 -16.45
C GLU A 27 13.34 12.72 -16.29
N GLY A 28 14.42 12.41 -17.02
CA GLY A 28 15.66 13.20 -17.02
C GLY A 28 16.58 12.99 -15.81
N THR A 29 16.17 12.20 -14.81
CA THR A 29 17.02 11.88 -13.65
C THR A 29 18.05 10.77 -13.92
N GLY A 30 17.77 9.92 -14.92
CA GLY A 30 18.54 8.69 -15.17
C GLY A 30 18.19 7.53 -14.23
N ILE A 31 17.22 7.70 -13.33
CA ILE A 31 16.72 6.68 -12.40
C ILE A 31 15.51 5.98 -13.05
N GLU A 32 15.52 4.65 -13.10
CA GLU A 32 14.42 3.86 -13.63
C GLU A 32 13.30 3.69 -12.58
N PRO A 33 12.05 4.11 -12.85
CA PRO A 33 10.92 3.79 -12.00
C PRO A 33 10.44 2.35 -12.23
N ILE A 34 10.37 1.54 -11.17
CA ILE A 34 9.77 0.19 -11.19
C ILE A 34 8.57 0.11 -10.25
N PHE A 35 7.61 -0.76 -10.59
CA PHE A 35 6.36 -0.96 -9.86
C PHE A 35 6.15 -2.46 -9.60
N PRO A 36 6.85 -3.05 -8.60
CA PRO A 36 6.97 -4.49 -8.47
C PRO A 36 5.66 -5.23 -8.18
N ILE A 37 4.70 -4.54 -7.56
CA ILE A 37 3.41 -5.08 -7.13
C ILE A 37 2.24 -4.57 -7.98
N TRP A 38 2.52 -3.90 -9.10
CA TRP A 38 1.49 -3.31 -9.95
C TRP A 38 0.54 -4.37 -10.53
N GLY A 39 -0.77 -4.14 -10.36
CA GLY A 39 -1.82 -5.03 -10.86
C GLY A 39 -1.98 -6.34 -10.08
N GLU A 40 -1.31 -6.48 -8.93
CA GLU A 40 -1.52 -7.63 -8.05
C GLU A 40 -2.89 -7.57 -7.34
N PRO A 41 -3.56 -8.72 -7.13
CA PRO A 41 -4.77 -8.77 -6.30
C PRO A 41 -4.48 -8.33 -4.86
N THR A 42 -5.17 -7.29 -4.39
CA THR A 42 -4.89 -6.65 -3.09
C THR A 42 -5.19 -7.57 -1.91
N ASP A 43 -6.19 -8.45 -2.02
CA ASP A 43 -6.50 -9.47 -1.01
C ASP A 43 -5.34 -10.45 -0.78
N GLN A 44 -4.73 -10.93 -1.86
CA GLN A 44 -3.61 -11.87 -1.80
C GLN A 44 -2.35 -11.15 -1.34
N LEU A 45 -2.08 -9.96 -1.87
CA LEU A 45 -0.93 -9.16 -1.46
C LEU A 45 -0.98 -8.83 0.04
N ALA A 46 -2.12 -8.36 0.54
CA ALA A 46 -2.28 -7.98 1.94
C ALA A 46 -1.93 -9.15 2.88
N ARG A 47 -2.49 -10.34 2.60
CA ARG A 47 -2.20 -11.55 3.35
C ARG A 47 -0.74 -11.96 3.26
N ARG A 48 -0.13 -11.90 2.07
CA ARG A 48 1.30 -12.18 1.89
C ARG A 48 2.19 -11.23 2.69
N MET A 49 1.84 -9.95 2.78
CA MET A 49 2.61 -8.97 3.56
C MET A 49 2.52 -9.29 5.06
N VAL A 50 1.34 -9.63 5.57
CA VAL A 50 1.16 -10.08 6.96
C VAL A 50 1.96 -11.36 7.22
N ASP A 51 1.89 -12.35 6.31
CA ASP A 51 2.63 -13.61 6.42
C ASP A 51 4.16 -13.42 6.36
N ALA A 52 4.63 -12.42 5.62
CA ALA A 52 6.04 -12.05 5.55
C ALA A 52 6.54 -11.35 6.83
N GLY A 53 5.65 -11.01 7.76
CA GLY A 53 5.99 -10.43 9.06
C GLY A 53 5.71 -8.93 9.19
N LEU A 54 5.11 -8.28 8.18
CA LEU A 54 4.73 -6.87 8.26
C LEU A 54 3.75 -6.65 9.42
N LYS A 55 4.05 -5.70 10.30
CA LYS A 55 3.16 -5.30 11.39
C LYS A 55 2.80 -3.84 11.26
N ALA A 56 1.50 -3.57 11.21
CA ALA A 56 1.00 -2.21 11.09
C ALA A 56 -0.23 -1.95 11.96
N TRP A 57 -0.49 -0.67 12.22
CA TRP A 57 -1.72 -0.17 12.84
C TRP A 57 -2.50 0.64 11.82
N ILE A 58 -3.84 0.55 11.85
CA ILE A 58 -4.69 1.52 11.15
C ILE A 58 -4.62 2.84 11.90
N THR A 59 -4.11 3.89 11.24
CA THR A 59 -3.92 5.22 11.85
C THR A 59 -5.06 6.17 11.57
N CYS A 60 -5.72 6.02 10.44
CA CYS A 60 -6.94 6.76 10.11
C CYS A 60 -7.83 5.95 9.18
N VAL A 61 -9.12 6.30 9.19
CA VAL A 61 -10.15 5.71 8.33
C VAL A 61 -10.99 6.83 7.75
N ASP A 62 -11.50 6.65 6.52
CA ASP A 62 -12.59 7.46 5.99
C ASP A 62 -13.92 6.89 6.49
N PRO A 63 -14.63 7.58 7.41
CA PRO A 63 -15.88 7.08 7.98
C PRO A 63 -17.03 6.94 6.96
N LYS A 64 -16.85 7.44 5.73
CA LYS A 64 -17.81 7.22 4.64
C LYS A 64 -17.65 5.84 3.99
N GLN A 65 -16.50 5.19 4.17
CA GLN A 65 -16.13 3.94 3.50
C GLN A 65 -15.94 2.80 4.50
N LEU A 66 -15.43 3.08 5.70
CA LEU A 66 -15.14 2.08 6.72
C LEU A 66 -15.58 2.57 8.11
N ASP A 67 -16.07 1.66 8.96
CA ASP A 67 -16.53 2.02 10.30
C ASP A 67 -15.39 2.60 11.16
N PRO A 68 -15.62 3.71 11.90
CA PRO A 68 -14.60 4.33 12.75
C PRO A 68 -13.94 3.40 13.77
N SER A 69 -14.61 2.31 14.17
CA SER A 69 -14.05 1.30 15.09
C SER A 69 -12.84 0.56 14.54
N PHE A 70 -12.57 0.66 13.23
CA PHE A 70 -11.36 0.08 12.64
C PHE A 70 -10.08 0.87 12.95
N ALA A 71 -10.19 2.17 13.27
CA ALA A 71 -9.04 2.99 13.62
C ALA A 71 -8.38 2.50 14.93
N GLY A 72 -7.05 2.43 14.92
CA GLY A 72 -6.26 1.94 16.05
C GLY A 72 -6.20 0.43 16.20
N ARG A 73 -6.76 -0.34 15.26
CA ARG A 73 -6.61 -1.81 15.22
C ARG A 73 -5.32 -2.21 14.49
N HIS A 74 -4.84 -3.42 14.77
CA HIS A 74 -3.77 -4.03 14.00
C HIS A 74 -4.26 -4.39 12.60
N TRP A 75 -3.43 -4.11 11.59
CA TRP A 75 -3.63 -4.62 10.25
C TRP A 75 -3.02 -6.02 10.17
N ASP A 76 -3.86 -7.03 10.43
CA ASP A 76 -3.51 -8.45 10.51
C ASP A 76 -4.60 -9.31 9.85
N HIS A 77 -4.43 -10.64 9.80
CA HIS A 77 -5.41 -11.55 9.20
C HIS A 77 -6.82 -11.42 9.79
N ALA A 78 -6.95 -11.18 11.10
CA ALA A 78 -8.26 -11.06 11.72
C ALA A 78 -8.97 -9.78 11.26
N LEU A 79 -8.23 -8.66 11.17
CA LEU A 79 -8.78 -7.44 10.59
C LEU A 79 -9.13 -7.62 9.11
N LEU A 80 -8.27 -8.27 8.33
CA LEU A 80 -8.50 -8.52 6.90
C LEU A 80 -9.76 -9.39 6.66
N ASP A 81 -10.02 -10.37 7.52
CA ASP A 81 -11.22 -11.21 7.48
C ASP A 81 -12.50 -10.45 7.87
N GLU A 82 -12.38 -9.38 8.64
CA GLU A 82 -13.50 -8.54 9.11
C GLU A 82 -13.82 -7.36 8.18
N LEU A 83 -12.98 -7.09 7.17
CA LEU A 83 -13.22 -5.98 6.26
C LEU A 83 -14.56 -6.16 5.52
N PRO A 84 -15.41 -5.12 5.47
CA PRO A 84 -16.66 -5.15 4.71
C PRO A 84 -16.42 -5.40 3.22
N GLU A 85 -17.41 -5.99 2.55
CA GLU A 85 -17.40 -6.11 1.09
C GLU A 85 -17.23 -4.73 0.44
N GLY A 86 -16.28 -4.63 -0.51
CA GLY A 86 -15.99 -3.40 -1.24
C GLY A 86 -14.90 -2.51 -0.62
N VAL A 87 -14.40 -2.82 0.59
CA VAL A 87 -13.22 -2.15 1.15
C VAL A 87 -11.96 -2.83 0.64
N ASP A 88 -11.05 -2.07 0.04
CA ASP A 88 -9.77 -2.62 -0.43
C ASP A 88 -8.87 -3.04 0.76
N PRO A 89 -8.37 -4.28 0.79
CA PRO A 89 -7.50 -4.78 1.87
C PRO A 89 -6.20 -4.01 2.09
N CYS A 90 -5.72 -3.29 1.06
CA CYS A 90 -4.55 -2.41 1.12
C CYS A 90 -4.93 -0.93 1.32
N GLY A 91 -6.21 -0.58 1.33
CA GLY A 91 -6.70 0.80 1.50
C GLY A 91 -6.43 1.73 0.31
N GLU A 92 -6.26 1.16 -0.89
CA GLU A 92 -5.81 1.90 -2.09
C GLU A 92 -6.82 2.97 -2.57
N ASN A 93 -8.11 2.86 -2.21
CA ASN A 93 -9.12 3.89 -2.54
C ASN A 93 -9.29 4.93 -1.42
N GLY A 94 -8.40 4.94 -0.43
CA GLY A 94 -8.40 5.89 0.69
C GLY A 94 -9.37 5.52 1.82
N GLU A 95 -9.80 4.26 1.91
CA GLU A 95 -10.66 3.76 2.98
C GLU A 95 -9.98 3.88 4.34
N PHE A 96 -8.66 3.64 4.39
CA PHE A 96 -7.85 3.78 5.58
C PHE A 96 -6.36 3.95 5.24
N HIS A 97 -5.58 4.40 6.22
CA HIS A 97 -4.12 4.38 6.14
C HIS A 97 -3.52 3.61 7.31
N THR A 98 -2.36 3.02 7.07
CA THR A 98 -1.63 2.26 8.07
C THR A 98 -0.28 2.91 8.41
N PHE A 99 0.21 2.62 9.61
CA PHE A 99 1.59 2.87 10.01
C PHE A 99 2.26 1.53 10.29
N CYS A 100 3.24 1.17 9.45
CA CYS A 100 4.10 0.02 9.66
C CYS A 100 5.13 0.32 10.75
N TYR A 101 5.22 -0.56 11.75
CA TYR A 101 6.16 -0.43 12.87
C TYR A 101 7.18 -1.58 12.95
N ASP A 102 7.04 -2.62 12.13
CA ASP A 102 7.97 -3.76 12.03
C ASP A 102 7.78 -4.47 10.67
N ALA A 103 8.87 -4.99 10.09
CA ALA A 103 8.88 -5.64 8.78
C ALA A 103 10.08 -6.58 8.59
#